data_AF-A0A7W1M9Q0-F1
#
_entry.id   AF-A0A7W1M9Q0-F1
#
_cell.length_a   1.000
_cell.length_b   1.000
_cell.length_c   1.000
_cell.angle_alpha   90.00
_cell.angle_beta   90.00
_cell.angle_gamma   90.00
#
_symmetry.space_group_name_H-M   'P 1'
#
loop_
_entity.id
_entity.type
_entity.pdbx_description
1 polymer ?
#
loop_
_entity_poly.entity_id
_entity_poly.type
_entity_poly.pdbx_seq_one_letter_code
_entity_poly.pdbx_strand_id
1 'polypeptide(L)'
;MLNKWQNEWGSIEQIIRVTRFRQRLNSQEKETEEVHYYGSNRSLPVETSSQAIRRHWYIENKLHYVKDVAFQEDANIKRVNPFIFATCIDFALNRLRKSGCKNIKNKIYEISLNIENLIKSSIITSDTSTP
;
A
#
# COMPACT_ATOMS: atom_id res chain seq x y z
N MET A 1 1.06 -24.13 -21.15
CA MET A 1 1.35 -24.14 -19.69
C MET A 1 0.09 -24.34 -18.86
N LEU A 2 -1.01 -23.62 -19.16
CA LEU A 2 -2.32 -23.74 -18.49
C LEU A 2 -2.94 -25.15 -18.53
N ASN A 3 -2.90 -25.85 -19.68
CA ASN A 3 -3.55 -27.15 -19.86
C ASN A 3 -3.06 -28.25 -18.91
N LYS A 4 -1.85 -28.12 -18.33
CA LYS A 4 -1.27 -29.12 -17.42
C LYS A 4 -1.94 -29.09 -16.04
N TRP A 5 -2.45 -27.94 -15.60
CA TRP A 5 -2.92 -27.71 -14.22
C TRP A 5 -4.42 -27.40 -14.14
N GLN A 6 -5.12 -27.47 -15.28
CA GLN A 6 -6.52 -27.07 -15.40
C GLN A 6 -7.46 -27.89 -14.49
N ASN A 7 -7.13 -29.17 -14.24
CA ASN A 7 -7.90 -30.02 -13.33
C ASN A 7 -7.64 -29.73 -11.84
N GLU A 8 -6.50 -29.12 -11.50
CA GLU A 8 -6.12 -28.78 -10.12
C GLU A 8 -6.54 -27.34 -9.75
N TRP A 9 -6.63 -26.45 -10.73
CA TRP A 9 -6.88 -25.01 -10.55
C TRP A 9 -8.14 -24.57 -11.32
N GLY A 10 -9.23 -25.33 -11.14
CA GLY A 10 -10.47 -25.20 -11.95
C GLY A 10 -11.14 -23.81 -11.96
N SER A 11 -10.75 -22.92 -11.05
CA SER A 11 -11.25 -21.53 -10.97
C SER A 11 -10.40 -20.52 -11.74
N ILE A 12 -9.24 -20.90 -12.30
CA ILE A 12 -8.37 -19.99 -13.08
C ILE A 12 -8.67 -20.13 -14.57
N GLU A 13 -9.11 -19.04 -15.17
CA GLU A 13 -9.41 -18.94 -16.60
C GLU A 13 -8.21 -18.40 -17.40
N GLN A 14 -7.36 -17.57 -16.78
CA GLN A 14 -6.24 -16.91 -17.45
C GLN A 14 -5.02 -16.79 -16.52
N ILE A 15 -3.82 -17.04 -17.05
CA ILE A 15 -2.54 -16.70 -16.40
C ILE A 15 -1.91 -15.51 -17.12
N ILE A 16 -1.56 -14.48 -16.36
CA ILE A 16 -0.92 -13.26 -16.84
C ILE A 16 0.53 -13.28 -16.37
N ARG A 17 1.47 -13.26 -17.33
CA ARG A 17 2.91 -13.12 -17.05
C ARG A 17 3.30 -11.65 -17.16
N VAL A 18 3.88 -11.10 -16.09
CA VAL A 18 4.41 -9.73 -16.06
C VAL A 18 5.92 -9.79 -15.83
N THR A 19 6.68 -9.24 -16.78
CA THR A 19 8.09 -8.91 -16.54
C THR A 19 8.15 -7.50 -15.98
N ARG A 20 8.81 -7.33 -14.83
CA ARG A 20 9.04 -6.04 -14.20
C ARG A 20 10.53 -5.70 -14.21
N PHE A 21 10.81 -4.43 -14.49
CA PHE A 21 12.12 -3.83 -14.37
C PHE A 21 12.09 -2.83 -13.22
N ARG A 22 13.07 -2.91 -12.34
CA ARG A 22 13.20 -1.99 -11.21
C ARG A 22 14.58 -1.35 -11.23
N GLN A 23 14.58 -0.03 -11.27
CA GLN A 23 15.76 0.80 -11.06
C GLN A 23 15.58 1.63 -9.79
N ARG A 24 16.60 1.68 -8.94
CA ARG A 24 16.62 2.57 -7.77
C ARG A 24 17.32 3.87 -8.15
N LEU A 25 16.59 4.98 -8.13
CA LEU A 25 17.06 6.29 -8.61
C LEU A 25 18.30 6.83 -7.88
N ASN A 26 18.57 6.37 -6.65
CA ASN A 26 19.69 6.83 -5.81
C ASN A 26 20.65 5.70 -5.41
N SER A 27 20.68 4.59 -6.16
CA SER A 27 21.56 3.45 -5.88
C SER A 27 22.39 3.13 -7.12
N GLN A 28 23.66 2.76 -6.93
CA GLN A 28 24.49 2.19 -8.01
C GLN A 28 24.15 0.71 -8.27
N GLU A 29 23.16 0.14 -7.56
CA GLU A 29 22.69 -1.21 -7.79
C GLU A 29 22.19 -1.39 -9.23
N LYS A 30 22.50 -2.56 -9.79
CA LYS A 30 22.06 -2.95 -11.13
C LYS A 30 20.54 -3.01 -11.20
N GLU A 31 20.01 -2.67 -12.38
CA GLU A 31 18.61 -2.89 -12.71
C GLU A 31 18.26 -4.37 -12.49
N THR A 32 17.15 -4.61 -11.80
CA THR A 32 16.66 -5.97 -11.53
C THR A 32 15.49 -6.26 -12.44
N GLU A 33 15.57 -7.38 -13.17
CA GLU A 33 14.46 -7.96 -13.92
C GLU A 33 13.85 -9.10 -13.10
N GLU A 34 12.53 -9.08 -12.93
CA GLU A 34 11.81 -10.13 -12.22
C GLU A 34 10.53 -10.49 -13.00
N VAL A 35 10.16 -11.77 -12.97
CA VAL A 35 8.95 -12.27 -13.62
C VAL A 35 7.93 -12.67 -12.57
N HIS A 36 6.70 -12.17 -12.71
CA HIS A 36 5.57 -12.53 -11.88
C HIS A 36 4.46 -13.18 -12.71
N TYR A 37 3.74 -14.09 -12.07
CA TYR A 37 2.56 -14.73 -12.65
C TYR A 37 1.34 -14.38 -11.80
N TYR A 38 0.27 -13.96 -12.45
CA TYR A 38 -1.01 -13.66 -11.83
C TYR A 38 -2.06 -14.61 -12.39
N GLY A 39 -2.89 -15.16 -11.51
CA GLY A 39 -4.06 -15.94 -11.87
C GLY A 39 -5.30 -15.06 -11.92
N SER A 40 -6.09 -15.20 -12.98
CA SER A 40 -7.40 -14.56 -13.11
C SER A 40 -8.47 -15.61 -13.36
N ASN A 41 -9.60 -15.48 -12.67
CA ASN A 41 -10.80 -16.30 -12.90
C ASN A 41 -11.67 -15.77 -14.05
N ARG A 42 -11.17 -14.78 -14.79
CA ARG A 42 -11.80 -14.19 -15.97
C ARG A 42 -10.75 -13.92 -17.02
N SER A 43 -11.07 -14.15 -18.29
CA SER A 43 -10.26 -13.65 -19.39
C SER A 43 -10.36 -12.13 -19.48
N LEU A 44 -9.24 -11.43 -19.24
CA LEU A 44 -9.16 -9.97 -19.28
C LEU A 44 -8.22 -9.52 -20.41
N PRO A 45 -8.51 -8.37 -21.07
CA PRO A 45 -7.56 -7.73 -21.96
C PRO A 45 -6.24 -7.38 -21.26
N VAL A 46 -5.16 -7.29 -22.03
CA VAL A 46 -3.81 -7.01 -21.51
C VAL A 46 -3.75 -5.64 -20.84
N GLU A 47 -4.43 -4.65 -21.41
CA GLU A 47 -4.49 -3.28 -20.91
C GLU A 47 -5.20 -3.24 -19.54
N THR A 48 -6.32 -3.94 -19.42
CA THR A 48 -7.07 -4.03 -18.16
C THR A 48 -6.26 -4.75 -17.09
N SER A 49 -5.64 -5.88 -17.44
CA SER A 49 -4.79 -6.66 -16.55
C SER A 49 -3.59 -5.86 -16.05
N SER A 50 -2.88 -5.18 -16.95
CA SER A 50 -1.71 -4.36 -16.60
C SER A 50 -2.07 -3.19 -15.68
N GLN A 51 -3.19 -2.50 -15.94
CA GLN A 51 -3.69 -1.43 -15.09
C GLN A 51 -4.10 -1.94 -13.70
N ALA A 52 -4.79 -3.07 -13.63
CA ALA A 52 -5.18 -3.69 -12.37
C ALA A 52 -3.96 -4.07 -11.53
N ILE A 53 -2.97 -4.73 -12.14
CA ILE A 53 -1.71 -5.10 -11.48
C ILE A 53 -0.95 -3.85 -11.01
N ARG A 54 -0.87 -2.80 -11.83
CA ARG A 54 -0.22 -1.53 -11.46
C ARG A 54 -0.91 -0.85 -10.28
N ARG A 55 -2.25 -0.83 -10.26
CA ARG A 55 -3.05 -0.30 -9.14
C ARG A 55 -2.87 -1.12 -7.88
N HIS A 56 -2.84 -2.44 -7.98
CA HIS A 56 -2.56 -3.32 -6.85
C HIS A 56 -1.20 -3.00 -6.22
N TRP A 57 -0.13 -2.91 -7.02
CA TRP A 57 1.19 -2.49 -6.51
C TRP A 57 1.20 -1.09 -5.90
N TYR A 58 0.37 -0.17 -6.41
CA TYR A 58 0.25 1.15 -5.81
C TYR A 58 -0.33 1.07 -4.39
N ILE A 59 -1.33 0.21 -4.18
CA ILE A 59 -1.93 -0.03 -2.86
C ILE A 59 -0.89 -0.67 -1.93
N GLU A 60 -0.22 -1.74 -2.36
CA GLU A 60 0.84 -2.39 -1.56
C GLU A 60 1.92 -1.41 -1.10
N ASN A 61 2.44 -0.59 -2.03
CA ASN A 61 3.51 0.36 -1.70
C ASN A 61 3.04 1.54 -0.85
N LYS A 62 1.83 2.06 -1.08
CA LYS A 62 1.37 3.28 -0.39
C LYS A 62 0.66 2.98 0.92
N LEU A 63 -0.10 1.90 0.98
CA LEU A 63 -0.93 1.53 2.13
C LEU A 63 -0.25 0.49 2.98
N HIS A 64 -0.05 -0.73 2.47
CA HIS A 64 0.44 -1.87 3.25
C HIS A 64 1.82 -1.60 3.84
N TYR A 65 2.80 -1.21 3.02
CA TYR A 65 4.13 -0.87 3.53
C TYR A 65 4.13 0.15 4.68
N VAL A 66 3.26 1.17 4.62
CA VAL A 66 3.18 2.19 5.68
C VAL A 66 2.54 1.60 6.94
N LYS A 67 1.51 0.77 6.81
CA LYS A 67 0.90 0.08 7.93
C LYS A 67 1.90 -0.87 8.61
N ASP A 68 2.58 -1.68 7.83
CA ASP A 68 3.52 -2.69 8.33
C ASP A 68 4.72 -2.02 9.02
N VAL A 69 5.29 -0.97 8.42
CA VAL A 69 6.54 -0.36 8.93
C VAL A 69 6.32 0.78 9.91
N ALA A 70 5.32 1.64 9.70
CA ALA A 70 5.08 2.80 10.56
C ALA A 70 4.15 2.48 11.74
N PHE A 71 3.15 1.64 11.53
CA PHE A 71 2.22 1.19 12.58
C PHE A 71 2.59 -0.16 13.18
N GLN A 72 3.60 -0.86 12.63
CA GLN A 72 4.05 -2.16 13.11
C GLN A 72 2.90 -3.18 13.15
N GLU A 73 2.00 -3.12 12.16
CA GLU A 73 0.81 -3.98 12.11
C GLU A 73 1.19 -5.46 12.13
N ASP A 74 2.19 -5.87 11.35
CA ASP A 74 2.71 -7.25 11.32
C ASP A 74 3.31 -7.72 12.66
N ALA A 75 3.89 -6.80 13.45
CA ALA A 75 4.45 -7.12 14.75
C ALA A 75 3.36 -7.25 15.83
N ASN A 76 2.12 -6.88 15.52
CA ASN A 76 1.03 -6.93 16.49
C ASN A 76 0.47 -8.35 16.61
N ILE A 77 0.61 -8.92 17.81
CA ILE A 77 0.14 -10.28 18.13
C ILE A 77 -1.37 -10.30 18.47
N LYS A 78 -2.06 -9.15 18.48
CA LYS A 78 -3.49 -9.08 18.82
C LYS A 78 -4.34 -9.83 17.79
N ARG A 79 -4.97 -10.93 18.24
CA ARG A 79 -5.89 -11.75 17.43
C ARG A 79 -7.38 -11.51 17.72
N VAL A 80 -7.69 -10.60 18.65
CA VAL A 80 -9.07 -10.25 18.99
C VAL A 80 -9.52 -9.09 18.10
N ASN A 81 -10.53 -9.33 17.27
CA ASN A 81 -11.13 -8.35 16.35
C ASN A 81 -10.09 -7.60 15.45
N PRO A 82 -9.29 -8.31 14.64
CA PRO A 82 -8.25 -7.70 13.80
C PRO A 82 -8.79 -6.63 12.84
N PHE A 83 -10.04 -6.81 12.38
CA PHE A 83 -10.71 -5.84 11.53
C PHE A 83 -10.91 -4.46 12.20
N ILE A 84 -11.27 -4.44 13.49
CA ILE A 84 -11.45 -3.19 14.25
C ILE A 84 -10.10 -2.49 14.38
N PHE A 85 -9.04 -3.23 14.68
CA PHE A 85 -7.69 -2.68 14.78
C PHE A 85 -7.21 -2.09 13.45
N ALA A 86 -7.35 -2.83 12.35
CA ALA A 86 -7.01 -2.35 11.01
C ALA A 86 -7.79 -1.07 10.65
N THR A 87 -9.08 -1.01 11.00
CA THR A 87 -9.93 0.17 10.79
C THR A 87 -9.42 1.39 11.58
N CYS A 88 -8.98 1.20 12.82
CA CYS A 88 -8.37 2.27 13.62
C CYS A 88 -7.06 2.78 12.98
N ILE A 89 -6.21 1.88 12.47
CA ILE A 89 -5.00 2.24 11.73
C ILE A 89 -5.37 3.04 10.48
N ASP A 90 -6.35 2.59 9.70
CA ASP A 90 -6.82 3.30 8.51
C ASP A 90 -7.30 4.71 8.84
N PHE A 91 -8.08 4.86 9.92
CA PHE A 91 -8.54 6.16 10.38
C PHE A 91 -7.36 7.08 10.75
N ALA A 92 -6.41 6.58 11.55
CA ALA A 92 -5.24 7.35 11.96
C ALA A 92 -4.37 7.75 10.75
N LEU A 93 -4.10 6.81 9.85
CA LEU A 93 -3.32 7.05 8.64
C LEU A 93 -3.98 8.09 7.72
N ASN A 94 -5.30 8.00 7.53
CA ASN A 94 -6.05 8.99 6.76
C ASN A 94 -5.99 10.38 7.41
N ARG A 95 -6.07 10.45 8.75
CA ARG A 95 -5.93 11.72 9.47
C ARG A 95 -4.55 12.34 9.30
N LEU A 96 -3.49 11.54 9.35
CA LEU A 96 -2.11 11.98 9.15
C LEU A 96 -1.86 12.42 7.70
N ARG A 97 -2.39 11.68 6.71
CA ARG A 97 -2.29 12.09 5.31
C ARG A 97 -3.02 13.41 5.05
N LYS A 98 -4.19 13.62 5.68
CA LYS A 98 -4.94 14.88 5.57
C LYS A 98 -4.18 16.08 6.14
N SER A 99 -3.28 15.88 7.12
CA SER A 99 -2.41 16.95 7.61
C SER A 99 -1.25 17.30 6.67
N GLY A 100 -1.15 16.65 5.50
CA GLY A 100 -0.09 16.90 4.53
C GLY A 100 1.31 16.42 4.95
N CYS A 101 1.41 15.58 5.99
CA CYS A 101 2.73 15.12 6.44
C CYS A 101 3.38 14.19 5.40
N LYS A 102 4.66 14.43 5.11
CA LYS A 102 5.42 13.68 4.10
C LYS A 102 5.99 12.37 4.65
N ASN A 103 6.29 12.31 5.96
CA ASN A 103 6.85 11.16 6.63
C ASN A 103 5.96 10.74 7.80
N ILE A 104 5.17 9.67 7.58
CA ILE A 104 4.22 9.15 8.56
C ILE A 104 4.93 8.62 9.81
N LYS A 105 6.04 7.88 9.65
CA LYS A 105 6.79 7.29 10.77
C LYS A 105 7.33 8.37 11.72
N ASN A 106 7.92 9.42 11.17
CA ASN A 106 8.40 10.54 11.97
C ASN A 106 7.25 11.26 12.68
N LYS A 107 6.10 11.43 12.01
CA LYS A 107 4.95 12.11 12.62
C LYS A 107 4.35 11.32 13.78
N ILE A 108 4.28 9.99 13.64
CA ILE A 108 3.87 9.10 14.74
C ILE A 108 4.83 9.24 15.93
N TYR A 109 6.14 9.28 15.69
CA TYR A 109 7.12 9.49 16.74
C TYR A 109 6.94 10.84 17.46
N GLU A 110 6.77 11.95 16.73
CA GLU A 110 6.48 13.27 17.32
C GLU A 110 5.23 13.27 18.20
N ILE A 111 4.16 12.59 17.75
CA ILE A 111 2.90 12.47 18.50
C ILE A 111 3.12 11.61 19.75
N SER A 112 3.96 10.57 19.67
CA SER A 112 4.28 9.72 20.82
C SER A 112 5.04 10.46 21.92
N LEU A 113 5.83 11.48 21.55
CA LEU A 113 6.53 12.35 22.50
C LEU A 113 5.60 13.37 23.14
N ASN A 114 4.63 13.91 22.39
CA ASN A 114 3.61 14.81 22.90
C ASN A 114 2.33 14.75 22.06
N ILE A 115 1.22 14.36 22.69
CA ILE A 115 -0.08 14.19 22.02
C ILE A 115 -0.64 15.50 21.45
N GLU A 116 -0.26 16.67 21.97
CA GLU A 116 -0.65 17.97 21.40
C GLU A 116 -0.17 18.14 19.96
N ASN A 117 0.89 17.44 19.55
CA ASN A 117 1.40 17.48 18.19
C ASN A 117 0.41 16.90 17.17
N LEU A 118 -0.54 16.08 17.63
CA LEU A 118 -1.67 15.62 16.83
C LEU A 118 -2.64 16.78 16.55
N ILE A 119 -2.93 17.60 17.56
CA ILE A 119 -3.84 18.75 17.43
C ILE A 119 -3.19 19.85 16.61
N LYS A 120 -1.90 20.18 16.83
CA LYS A 120 -1.19 21.21 16.06
C LYS A 120 -1.08 20.87 14.57
N SER A 121 -1.10 19.59 14.21
CA SER A 121 -1.17 19.13 12.81
C SER A 121 -2.53 19.40 12.12
N SER A 122 -3.53 19.93 12.84
CA SER A 122 -4.86 20.27 12.31
C SER A 122 -4.91 21.58 11.53
N ILE A 123 -3.86 22.39 11.59
CA ILE A 123 -3.85 23.70 10.95
C ILE A 123 -3.22 23.56 9.56
N ILE A 124 -4.06 23.21 8.57
CA ILE A 124 -4.05 24.01 7.35
C ILE A 124 -4.52 25.37 7.86
N THR A 125 -3.64 26.37 7.90
CA THR A 125 -4.12 27.74 7.99
C THR A 125 -5.03 27.87 6.78
N SER A 126 -6.34 27.85 7.01
CA SER A 126 -7.26 28.53 6.12
C SER A 126 -6.64 29.89 5.91
N ASP A 127 -6.30 30.21 4.67
CA ASP A 127 -6.18 31.60 4.24
C ASP A 127 -7.51 32.27 4.64
N THR A 128 -7.52 32.84 5.84
CA THR A 128 -8.50 33.83 6.30
C THR A 128 -7.92 35.21 6.02
N SER A 129 -7.37 35.38 4.82
CA SER A 129 -7.17 36.68 4.22
C SER A 129 -8.08 36.76 3.00
N THR A 130 -9.35 37.03 3.26
CA THR A 130 -10.21 37.78 2.35
C THR A 130 -9.64 39.20 2.20
N PRO A 131 -9.85 39.86 1.06
CA PRO A 131 -11.17 40.39 0.70
C PRO A 131 -11.90 39.60 -0.39
#